data_AF-A0A6I3THM8-F1
#
_entry.id   AF-A0A6I3THM8-F1
#
_cell.length_a   1.000
_cell.length_b   1.000
_cell.length_c   1.000
_cell.angle_alpha   90.00
_cell.angle_beta   90.00
_cell.angle_gamma   90.00
#
_symmetry.space_group_name_H-M   'P 1'
#
loop_
_entity.id
_entity.type
_entity.pdbx_description
1 polymer ?
#
loop_
_entity_poly.entity_id
_entity_poly.type
_entity_poly.pdbx_seq_one_letter_code
_entity_poly.pdbx_strand_id
1 'polypeptide(L)' 'MLISPSLQLGSRVERLDDGYWHVKSEYKATWTKGDQDLLDRCNETIKEYRKDRSKFVFDDDIE' A
#
# COMPACT_ATOMS: atom_id res chain seq x y z
N MET A 1 -5.02 -12.09 0.75
CA MET A 1 -3.81 -11.69 1.51
C MET A 1 -3.96 -10.23 1.88
N LEU A 2 -3.80 -9.84 3.15
CA LEU A 2 -3.66 -8.44 3.51
C LEU A 2 -2.22 -8.03 3.19
N ILE A 3 -2.02 -7.14 2.21
CA ILE A 3 -0.71 -6.55 1.95
C ILE A 3 -0.50 -5.50 3.04
N SER A 4 0.38 -5.83 3.97
CA SER A 4 0.70 -5.00 5.13
C SER A 4 2.13 -4.47 5.00
N PRO A 5 2.40 -3.26 5.51
CA PRO A 5 3.74 -2.70 5.53
C PRO A 5 4.64 -3.51 6.48
N SER A 6 5.95 -3.37 6.32
CA SER A 6 6.92 -4.09 7.14
C SER A 6 6.72 -3.77 8.64
N LEU A 7 7.11 -4.70 9.52
CA LEU A 7 7.10 -4.50 10.98
C LEU A 7 7.81 -3.20 11.42
N GLN A 8 8.77 -2.75 10.62
CA GLN A 8 9.55 -1.53 10.82
C GLN A 8 8.72 -0.25 10.61
N LEU A 9 7.77 -0.27 9.68
CA LEU A 9 6.80 0.82 9.46
C LEU A 9 5.59 0.67 10.40
N GLY A 10 5.13 -0.56 10.59
CA GLY A 10 4.19 -1.01 11.62
C GLY A 10 3.19 0.04 12.11
N SER A 11 3.37 0.48 13.36
CA SER A 11 2.50 1.43 14.06
C SER A 11 2.64 2.88 13.60
N ARG A 12 3.64 3.19 12.76
CA ARG A 12 3.93 4.55 12.27
C ARG A 12 3.12 4.95 11.03
N VAL A 13 2.42 3.99 10.44
CA VAL A 13 1.59 4.18 9.27
C VAL A 13 0.14 3.81 9.55
N GLU A 14 -0.77 4.38 8.78
CA GLU A 14 -2.21 4.17 8.84
C GLU A 14 -2.74 3.88 7.44
N ARG A 15 -3.81 3.09 7.35
CA ARG A 15 -4.48 2.83 6.08
C ARG A 15 -5.62 3.84 5.92
N LEU A 16 -5.54 4.65 4.87
CA LEU A 16 -6.58 5.61 4.54
C LEU A 16 -7.66 4.98 3.63
N ASP A 17 -8.71 5.73 3.35
CA ASP A 17 -9.88 5.27 2.57
C ASP A 17 -9.56 5.02 1.09
N ASP A 18 -8.50 5.64 0.56
CA ASP A 18 -7.91 5.29 -0.75
C ASP A 18 -7.34 3.84 -0.78
N GLY A 19 -7.16 3.26 0.41
CA GLY A 19 -6.71 1.92 0.68
C GLY A 19 -5.24 1.68 0.37
N TYR A 20 -4.43 2.75 0.35
CA TYR A 20 -2.99 2.73 0.49
C TYR A 20 -2.58 3.05 1.94
N TRP A 21 -1.31 2.78 2.25
CA TRP A 21 -0.71 3.09 3.55
C TRP A 21 -0.06 4.47 3.51
N HIS A 22 -0.26 5.23 4.57
CA HIS A 22 0.24 6.60 4.72
C HIS A 22 0.95 6.76 6.05
N VAL A 23 1.94 7.63 6.12
CA VAL A 23 2.61 7.98 7.37
C VAL A 23 1.67 8.77 8.28
N LYS A 24 1.56 8.35 9.55
CA LYS A 24 0.79 9.11 10.54
C LYS A 24 1.47 10.44 10.81
N SER A 25 0.67 11.49 11.01
CA SER A 25 1.19 12.86 11.17
C SER A 25 2.20 13.00 12.32
N GLU A 26 2.05 12.22 13.40
CA GLU A 26 2.96 12.22 14.55
C GLU A 26 4.39 11.74 14.21
N TYR A 27 4.55 10.89 13.19
CA TYR A 27 5.86 10.35 12.80
C TYR A 27 6.50 11.09 11.63
N LYS A 28 5.80 12.03 10.98
CA LYS A 28 6.32 12.80 9.84
C LYS A 28 7.64 13.52 10.16
N ALA A 29 7.77 14.04 11.38
CA ALA A 29 9.00 14.73 11.81
C ALA A 29 10.22 13.80 11.94
N THR A 30 9.99 12.51 12.17
CA THR A 30 11.02 11.47 12.33
C THR A 30 11.09 10.54 11.13
N TRP A 31 10.39 10.88 10.05
CA TRP A 31 10.23 10.03 8.89
C TRP A 31 11.47 10.12 8.01
N THR A 32 12.13 8.99 7.82
CA THR A 32 13.36 8.95 7.02
C THR A 32 13.06 8.59 5.57
N LYS A 33 14.00 8.89 4.67
CA LYS A 33 13.91 8.47 3.27
C LYS A 33 13.82 6.93 3.13
N GLY A 34 14.47 6.18 4.02
CA GLY A 34 14.38 4.72 4.05
C GLY A 34 12.99 4.22 4.44
N ASP A 35 12.35 4.86 5.42
CA ASP A 35 10.97 4.56 5.79
C ASP A 35 10.01 4.84 4.62
N GLN A 36 10.23 5.94 3.89
CA GLN A 36 9.44 6.29 2.71
C GLN A 36 9.59 5.25 1.59
N ASP A 37 10.81 4.74 1.33
CA ASP A 37 11.06 3.73 0.30
C ASP A 37 10.32 2.41 0.60
N LEU A 38 10.35 1.99 1.87
CA LEU A 38 9.61 0.81 2.33
C LEU A 38 8.09 0.98 2.17
N LEU A 39 7.58 2.18 2.45
CA LEU A 39 6.15 2.49 2.31
C LEU A 39 5.73 2.49 0.84
N ASP A 40 6.54 3.11 -0.01
CA ASP A 40 6.30 3.21 -1.44
C ASP A 40 6.22 1.83 -2.10
N ARG A 41 7.18 0.94 -1.80
CA ARG A 41 7.18 -0.46 -2.25
C ARG A 41 5.92 -1.22 -1.83
N CYS A 42 5.44 -1.00 -0.61
CA CYS A 42 4.22 -1.62 -0.13
C CYS A 42 3.00 -1.15 -0.93
N ASN A 43 2.91 0.15 -1.17
CA ASN A 43 1.82 0.75 -1.96
C ASN A 43 1.89 0.37 -3.43
N GLU A 44 3.08 0.22 -4.01
CA GLU A 44 3.30 -0.30 -5.36
C GLU A 44 2.77 -1.74 -5.47
N THR A 45 3.10 -2.60 -4.51
CA THR A 45 2.58 -3.98 -4.45
C THR A 45 1.05 -4.01 -4.36
N ILE A 46 0.44 -3.12 -3.57
CA ILE A 46 -1.04 -2.99 -3.49
C ILE A 46 -1.61 -2.57 -4.84
N LYS A 47 -0.97 -1.61 -5.51
CA LYS A 47 -1.38 -1.11 -6.82
C LYS A 47 -1.30 -2.21 -7.88
N GLU A 48 -0.21 -2.97 -7.91
CA GLU A 48 -0.03 -4.11 -8.81
C GLU A 48 -1.08 -5.19 -8.55
N TYR A 49 -1.32 -5.56 -7.30
CA TYR A 49 -2.34 -6.54 -6.96
C TYR A 49 -3.75 -6.08 -7.36
N ARG A 50 -4.08 -4.80 -7.16
CA ARG A 50 -5.35 -4.23 -7.62
C ARG A 50 -5.46 -4.23 -9.14
N LYS A 51 -4.37 -3.92 -9.85
CA LYS A 51 -4.33 -3.92 -11.31
C LYS A 51 -4.46 -5.33 -11.88
N ASP A 52 -3.78 -6.31 -11.30
CA ASP A 52 -3.84 -7.71 -11.69
C ASP A 52 -5.24 -8.30 -11.40
N ARG A 53 -5.78 -8.02 -10.21
CA ARG A 53 -7.16 -8.39 -9.88
C ARG A 53 -8.17 -7.72 -10.80
N SER A 54 -7.97 -6.44 -11.16
CA SER A 54 -8.81 -5.77 -12.16
C SER A 54 -8.72 -6.44 -13.53
N LYS A 55 -7.58 -7.02 -13.89
CA LYS A 55 -7.40 -7.74 -15.16
C LYS A 55 -8.16 -9.07 -15.21
N PHE A 56 -8.33 -9.73 -14.07
CA PHE A 56 -9.09 -10.98 -13.96
C PHE A 56 -10.62 -10.80 -13.92
N VAL A 57 -11.16 -9.59 -13.69
CA VAL A 57 -12.62 -9.37 -13.68
C VAL A 57 -13.18 -8.96 -15.04
N PHE A 58 -12.36 -8.93 -16.10
CA PHE A 58 -12.79 -8.49 -17.44
C PHE A 58 -12.60 -9.55 -18.56
N ASP A 59 -12.48 -10.84 -18.22
CA ASP A 59 -12.43 -11.93 -19.22
C ASP A 59 -13.60 -12.93 -19.09
N ASP A 60 -14.61 -12.66 -18.25
CA ASP A 60 -15.80 -13.54 -18.08
C ASP A 60 -17.10 -12.86 -18.54
N ASP A 61 -17.03 -11.82 -19.37
CA ASP A 61 -18.21 -11.21 -19.97
C ASP A 61 -17.83 -10.53 -21.29
N ILE A 62 -17.90 -11.28 -22.39
CA ILE A 62 -18.41 -10.87 -23.71
C ILE A 62 -18.80 -12.16 -24.43
N GLU A 63 -20.12 -12.36 -24.53
CA GLU A 63 -20.81 -13.23 -25.48
C GLU A 63 -20.50 -12.89 -26.94
#